data_AF-A0A316NPU8-F1
#
_entry.id   AF-A0A316NPU8-F1
#
_cell.length_a   1.000
_cell.length_b   1.000
_cell.length_c   1.000
_cell.angle_alpha   90.00
_cell.angle_beta   90.00
_cell.angle_gamma   90.00
#
_symmetry.space_group_name_H-M   'P 1'
#
loop_
_entity.id
_entity.type
_entity.pdbx_description
1 polymer ?
#
loop_
_entity_poly.entity_id
_entity_poly.type
_entity_poly.pdbx_seq_one_letter_code
_entity_poly.pdbx_strand_id
1 'polypeptide(L)'
;MAIMCKVLINEVMLGKRNVGFECYSMETGEIIGLTERQIKDLVKMGSPVLGFLLDGEGQLKIDESFCKNVMRKSGVSTLTPKFETDCIINLMFTVIGKVGNEYDVISSRFWHGTMTEAKIRTLYEFGAVNGIRIDGKGEITLCVEGAKDTTPKGDSKQKQKETIQVEKMKAGA
;
A
#
# COMPACT_ATOMS: atom_id res chain seq x y z
N MET A 1 -4.32 -18.89 -3.69
CA MET A 1 -5.08 -17.68 -4.06
C MET A 1 -4.06 -16.61 -4.36
N ALA A 2 -3.95 -16.14 -5.60
CA ALA A 2 -3.02 -15.07 -5.94
C ALA A 2 -3.50 -13.78 -5.28
N ILE A 3 -2.60 -13.08 -4.59
CA ILE A 3 -2.94 -11.82 -3.92
C ILE A 3 -3.02 -10.75 -5.02
N MET A 4 -4.21 -10.25 -5.32
CA MET A 4 -4.40 -9.15 -6.27
C MET A 4 -4.15 -7.79 -5.59
N CYS A 5 -2.91 -7.60 -5.13
CA CYS A 5 -2.47 -6.44 -4.37
C CYS A 5 -1.32 -5.74 -5.08
N LYS A 6 -1.31 -4.42 -4.98
CA LYS A 6 -0.18 -3.59 -5.40
C LYS A 6 0.45 -2.93 -4.19
N VAL A 7 1.75 -2.65 -4.23
CA VAL A 7 2.49 -2.07 -3.11
C VAL A 7 3.18 -0.80 -3.57
N LEU A 8 2.94 0.32 -2.92
CA LEU A 8 3.61 1.58 -3.21
C LEU A 8 5.12 1.46 -2.97
N ILE A 9 5.91 1.83 -3.98
CA ILE A 9 7.37 1.91 -3.90
C ILE A 9 7.83 3.37 -3.90
N ASN A 10 7.44 4.14 -4.93
CA ASN A 10 7.86 5.54 -5.10
C ASN A 10 6.70 6.46 -5.54
N GLU A 11 6.83 7.74 -5.19
CA GLU A 11 6.09 8.85 -5.79
C GLU A 11 6.88 9.39 -7.00
N VAL A 12 6.23 9.60 -8.15
CA VAL A 12 6.88 10.10 -9.37
C VAL A 12 6.56 11.57 -9.54
N MET A 13 7.60 12.38 -9.70
CA MET A 13 7.53 13.83 -9.77
C MET A 13 8.01 14.35 -11.13
N LEU A 14 7.27 15.30 -11.70
CA LEU A 14 7.73 16.14 -12.80
C LEU A 14 7.86 17.58 -12.30
N GLY A 15 9.10 17.99 -12.01
CA GLY A 15 9.35 19.21 -11.24
C GLY A 15 8.75 19.09 -9.85
N LYS A 16 7.87 20.04 -9.47
CA LYS A 16 7.15 20.03 -8.18
C LYS A 16 5.83 19.27 -8.20
N ARG A 17 5.40 18.76 -9.36
CA ARG A 17 4.10 18.11 -9.54
C ARG A 17 4.21 16.60 -9.45
N ASN A 18 3.38 15.96 -8.65
CA ASN A 18 3.19 14.50 -8.68
C ASN A 18 2.48 14.13 -10.00
N VAL A 19 3.03 13.15 -10.73
CA VAL A 19 2.47 12.63 -11.98
C VAL A 19 1.97 11.18 -11.87
N GLY A 20 2.24 10.52 -10.76
CA GLY A 20 1.86 9.14 -10.49
C GLY A 20 2.77 8.49 -9.46
N PHE A 21 2.68 7.17 -9.40
CA PHE A 21 3.39 6.34 -8.43
C PHE A 21 3.92 5.08 -9.11
N GLU A 22 5.08 4.62 -8.66
CA GLU A 22 5.63 3.32 -9.03
C GLU A 22 5.19 2.32 -7.95
N CYS A 23 4.45 1.30 -8.37
CA CYS A 23 3.91 0.26 -7.49
C CYS A 23 4.43 -1.11 -7.91
N TYR A 24 4.75 -1.96 -6.96
CA TYR A 24 5.04 -3.37 -7.19
C TYR A 24 3.74 -4.17 -7.31
N SER A 25 3.60 -4.96 -8.36
CA SER A 25 2.46 -5.85 -8.58
C SER A 25 2.76 -7.22 -7.98
N MET A 26 2.03 -7.61 -6.92
CA MET A 26 2.17 -8.95 -6.32
C MET A 26 1.71 -10.07 -7.27
N GLU A 27 0.96 -9.72 -8.31
CA GLU A 27 0.44 -10.65 -9.32
C GLU A 27 1.50 -10.99 -10.38
N THR A 28 2.20 -9.97 -10.89
CA THR A 28 3.13 -10.12 -12.01
C THR A 28 4.60 -10.09 -11.59
N GLY A 29 4.90 -9.60 -10.39
CA GLY A 29 6.26 -9.40 -9.91
C GLY A 29 6.96 -8.18 -10.51
N GLU A 30 6.21 -7.28 -11.16
CA GLU A 30 6.75 -6.14 -11.91
C GLU A 30 6.47 -4.80 -11.21
N ILE A 31 7.25 -3.78 -11.57
CA ILE A 31 6.95 -2.39 -11.24
C ILE A 31 6.05 -1.80 -12.31
N ILE A 32 4.90 -1.28 -11.88
CA ILE A 32 3.91 -0.63 -12.73
C ILE A 32 3.73 0.83 -12.31
N GLY A 33 3.51 1.70 -13.30
CA GLY A 33 3.14 3.10 -13.07
C GLY A 33 1.63 3.25 -12.92
N LEU A 34 1.18 3.94 -11.87
CA LEU A 34 -0.24 4.24 -11.65
C LEU A 34 -0.44 5.72 -11.36
N THR A 35 -1.48 6.30 -11.95
CA THR A 35 -1.97 7.63 -11.57
C THR A 35 -2.76 7.57 -10.26
N GLU A 36 -2.88 8.71 -9.58
CA GLU A 36 -3.73 8.83 -8.39
C GLU A 36 -5.17 8.37 -8.64
N ARG A 37 -5.73 8.71 -9.81
CA ARG A 37 -7.07 8.28 -10.23
C ARG A 37 -7.17 6.75 -10.31
N GLN A 38 -6.22 6.10 -10.98
CA GLN A 38 -6.19 4.63 -11.10
C GLN A 38 -6.07 3.96 -9.73
N ILE A 39 -5.27 4.51 -8.81
CA ILE A 39 -5.17 3.98 -7.44
C ILE A 39 -6.49 4.12 -6.69
N LYS A 40 -7.13 5.30 -6.75
CA LYS A 40 -8.46 5.53 -6.16
C LYS A 40 -9.48 4.53 -6.70
N ASP A 41 -9.49 4.31 -8.00
CA ASP A 41 -10.42 3.38 -8.65
C ASP A 41 -10.16 1.94 -8.19
N LEU A 42 -8.90 1.50 -8.13
CA LEU A 42 -8.53 0.17 -7.60
C LEU A 42 -8.99 -0.03 -6.15
N VAL A 43 -8.73 0.93 -5.26
CA VAL A 43 -9.13 0.85 -3.85
C VAL A 43 -10.65 0.77 -3.72
N LYS A 44 -11.41 1.55 -4.51
CA LYS A 44 -12.88 1.50 -4.53
C LYS A 44 -13.44 0.18 -5.07
N MET A 45 -12.74 -0.47 -5.98
CA MET A 45 -13.11 -1.80 -6.51
C MET A 45 -12.73 -2.95 -5.58
N GLY A 46 -12.15 -2.67 -4.41
CA GLY A 46 -11.71 -3.70 -3.46
C GLY A 46 -10.37 -4.36 -3.84
N SER A 47 -9.61 -3.75 -4.74
CA SER A 47 -8.23 -4.15 -5.06
C SER A 47 -7.25 -3.25 -4.28
N PRO A 48 -6.71 -3.70 -3.14
CA PRO A 48 -5.89 -2.85 -2.29
C PRO A 48 -4.58 -2.44 -2.98
N VAL A 49 -4.20 -1.19 -2.74
CA VAL A 49 -2.87 -0.67 -3.04
C VAL A 49 -2.22 -0.28 -1.72
N LEU A 50 -1.39 -1.18 -1.18
CA LEU A 50 -0.73 -0.98 0.11
C LEU A 50 0.21 0.22 0.06
N GLY A 51 0.22 0.98 1.16
CA GLY A 51 0.87 2.29 1.23
C GLY A 51 -0.07 3.46 0.96
N PHE A 52 -1.34 3.19 0.62
CA PHE A 52 -2.38 4.21 0.51
C PHE A 52 -3.63 3.90 1.31
N LEU A 53 -4.32 4.98 1.69
CA LEU A 53 -5.70 4.96 2.21
C LEU A 53 -6.51 6.07 1.55
N LEU A 54 -7.83 5.91 1.52
CA LEU A 54 -8.75 6.99 1.20
C LEU A 54 -9.23 7.63 2.49
N ASP A 55 -9.16 8.96 2.57
CA ASP A 55 -9.76 9.70 3.68
C ASP A 55 -11.30 9.76 3.55
N GLY A 56 -11.95 10.41 4.53
CA GLY A 56 -13.42 10.54 4.57
C GLY A 56 -14.03 11.29 3.37
N GLU A 57 -13.22 12.02 2.61
CA GLU A 57 -13.63 12.72 1.38
C GLU A 57 -13.25 11.95 0.11
N GLY A 58 -12.64 10.77 0.26
CA GLY A 58 -12.16 9.96 -0.86
C GLY A 58 -10.88 10.48 -1.51
N GLN A 59 -10.12 11.35 -0.84
CA GLN A 59 -8.80 11.76 -1.29
C GLN A 59 -7.76 10.69 -0.96
N LEU A 60 -6.75 10.54 -1.83
CA LEU A 60 -5.69 9.56 -1.64
C LEU A 60 -4.65 10.11 -0.65
N LYS A 61 -4.36 9.35 0.41
CA LYS A 61 -3.35 9.66 1.40
C LYS A 61 -2.35 8.51 1.49
N ILE A 62 -1.11 8.84 1.85
CA ILE A 62 -0.14 7.81 2.23
C ILE A 62 -0.60 7.16 3.53
N ASP A 63 -0.57 5.84 3.58
CA ASP A 63 -0.83 5.08 4.80
C ASP A 63 0.46 5.04 5.65
N GLU A 64 0.56 5.94 6.63
CA GLU A 64 1.69 6.03 7.57
C GLU A 64 1.85 4.77 8.44
N SER A 65 0.79 3.97 8.54
CA SER A 65 0.85 2.69 9.25
C SER A 65 1.62 1.63 8.44
N PHE A 66 1.72 1.80 7.12
CA PHE A 66 2.48 0.96 6.21
C PHE A 66 3.83 1.58 5.81
N CYS A 67 3.83 2.88 5.54
CA CYS A 67 4.97 3.66 5.07
C CYS A 67 5.56 4.50 6.20
N LYS A 68 6.79 4.22 6.61
CA LYS A 68 7.58 5.16 7.42
C LYS A 68 7.99 6.38 6.61
N ASN A 69 8.33 6.18 5.34
CA ASN A 69 8.54 7.23 4.35
C ASN A 69 8.33 6.65 2.94
N VAL A 70 8.28 7.53 1.94
CA VAL A 70 8.20 7.18 0.51
C VAL A 70 9.24 8.01 -0.23
N MET A 71 9.88 7.45 -1.25
CA MET A 71 10.83 8.22 -2.05
C MET A 71 10.11 8.94 -3.20
N ARG A 72 10.51 10.18 -3.46
CA ARG A 72 10.16 10.96 -4.65
C ARG A 72 11.21 10.76 -5.72
N LYS A 73 10.78 10.29 -6.88
CA LYS A 73 11.60 10.13 -8.08
C LYS A 73 11.33 11.29 -9.04
N SER A 74 12.31 12.17 -9.24
CA SER A 74 12.19 13.35 -10.12
C SER A 74 13.08 13.30 -11.37
N GLY A 75 13.69 12.15 -11.64
CA GLY A 75 14.61 11.88 -12.76
C GLY A 75 14.98 10.40 -12.80
N VAL A 76 15.92 10.01 -13.67
CA VAL A 76 16.31 8.59 -13.83
C VAL A 76 16.88 8.01 -12.54
N SER A 77 17.76 8.75 -11.86
CA SER A 77 18.47 8.30 -10.66
C SER A 77 18.29 9.21 -9.44
N THR A 78 17.39 10.18 -9.52
CA THR A 78 17.14 11.15 -8.45
C THR A 78 16.00 10.67 -7.57
N LEU A 79 16.34 10.21 -6.37
CA LEU A 79 15.41 9.82 -5.32
C LEU A 79 15.66 10.68 -4.09
N THR A 80 14.60 11.29 -3.56
CA THR A 80 14.65 12.05 -2.30
C THR A 80 13.52 11.60 -1.37
N PRO A 81 13.71 11.61 -0.04
CA PRO A 81 12.62 11.34 0.88
C PRO A 81 11.45 12.31 0.66
N LYS A 82 10.21 11.81 0.71
CA LYS A 82 9.01 12.64 0.61
C LYS A 82 8.85 13.52 1.83
N PHE A 83 9.10 12.94 3.01
CA PHE A 83 9.06 13.61 4.30
C PHE A 83 10.48 13.78 4.84
N GLU A 84 10.74 14.93 5.45
CA GLU A 84 12.00 15.19 6.14
C GLU A 84 12.00 14.45 7.47
N THR A 85 13.04 13.64 7.71
CA THR A 85 13.16 12.74 8.87
C THR A 85 14.63 12.62 9.25
N ASP A 86 14.92 12.20 10.48
CA ASP A 86 16.30 11.92 10.94
C ASP A 86 16.90 10.62 10.36
N CYS A 87 16.21 9.97 9.42
CA CYS A 87 16.70 8.77 8.73
C CYS A 87 17.96 9.11 7.92
N ILE A 88 19.08 8.52 8.34
CA ILE A 88 20.39 8.67 7.69
C ILE A 88 20.51 7.84 6.39
N ILE A 89 19.54 6.98 6.10
CA ILE A 89 19.56 6.06 4.97
C ILE A 89 18.76 6.67 3.80
N ASN A 90 19.43 6.96 2.68
CA ASN A 90 18.81 7.51 1.48
C ASN A 90 18.24 6.42 0.52
N LEU A 91 17.70 5.35 1.09
CA LEU A 91 17.12 4.23 0.36
C LEU A 91 16.02 3.61 1.22
N MET A 92 14.84 3.41 0.63
CA MET A 92 13.75 2.75 1.30
C MET A 92 13.65 1.30 0.83
N PHE A 93 13.42 0.41 1.78
CA PHE A 93 13.13 -0.99 1.54
C PHE A 93 11.66 -1.25 1.88
N THR A 94 11.00 -2.11 1.12
CA THR A 94 9.61 -2.49 1.36
C THR A 94 9.54 -4.00 1.40
N VAL A 95 9.10 -4.53 2.54
CA VAL A 95 8.87 -5.97 2.71
C VAL A 95 7.59 -6.33 1.97
N ILE A 96 7.69 -7.31 1.07
CA ILE A 96 6.59 -7.77 0.22
C ILE A 96 6.22 -9.24 0.47
N GLY A 97 6.97 -9.95 1.31
CA GLY A 97 6.69 -11.34 1.63
C GLY A 97 7.75 -11.99 2.52
N LYS A 98 7.70 -13.31 2.61
CA LYS A 98 8.72 -14.16 3.22
C LYS A 98 9.14 -15.26 2.26
N VAL A 99 10.43 -15.59 2.28
CA VAL A 99 11.02 -16.74 1.58
C VAL A 99 11.78 -17.55 2.62
N GLY A 100 11.21 -18.68 3.04
CA GLY A 100 11.73 -19.44 4.17
C GLY A 100 11.74 -18.61 5.46
N ASN A 101 12.92 -18.44 6.05
CA ASN A 101 13.12 -17.65 7.27
C ASN A 101 13.56 -16.19 7.00
N GLU A 102 13.65 -15.79 5.74
CA GLU A 102 14.02 -14.43 5.35
C GLU A 102 12.82 -13.65 4.82
N TYR A 103 12.96 -12.33 4.80
CA TYR A 103 11.96 -11.40 4.29
C TYR A 103 12.25 -11.11 2.83
N ASP A 104 11.23 -11.19 1.99
CA ASP A 104 11.30 -10.76 0.60
C ASP A 104 11.12 -9.25 0.52
N VAL A 105 12.04 -8.58 -0.15
CA VAL A 105 12.21 -7.13 -0.07
C VAL A 105 12.46 -6.53 -1.44
N ILE A 106 11.78 -5.42 -1.71
CA ILE A 106 12.08 -4.54 -2.83
C ILE A 106 12.50 -3.16 -2.34
N SER A 107 13.54 -2.60 -2.95
CA SER A 107 14.01 -1.23 -2.65
C SER A 107 13.34 -0.19 -3.55
N SER A 108 13.45 1.09 -3.17
CA SER A 108 13.06 2.23 -4.01
C SER A 108 13.83 2.34 -5.33
N ARG A 109 14.93 1.58 -5.49
CA ARG A 109 15.69 1.42 -6.74
C ARG A 109 15.40 0.09 -7.46
N PHE A 110 14.35 -0.61 -7.05
CA PHE A 110 13.88 -1.88 -7.62
C PHE A 110 14.86 -3.05 -7.51
N TRP A 111 15.91 -2.93 -6.68
CA TRP A 111 16.59 -4.14 -6.22
C TRP A 111 15.58 -5.01 -5.48
N HIS A 112 15.48 -6.27 -5.89
CA HIS A 112 14.62 -7.30 -5.31
C HIS A 112 15.50 -8.42 -4.80
N GLY A 113 15.29 -8.84 -3.56
CA GLY A 113 15.98 -9.96 -2.95
C GLY A 113 15.53 -10.18 -1.52
N THR A 114 16.23 -11.04 -0.79
CA THR A 114 15.87 -11.40 0.58
C THR A 114 16.76 -10.72 1.63
N MET A 115 16.21 -10.53 2.82
CA MET A 115 16.94 -10.01 3.98
C MET A 115 16.60 -10.79 5.25
N THR A 116 17.60 -10.97 6.11
CA THR A 116 17.41 -11.58 7.44
C THR A 116 16.58 -10.68 8.35
N GLU A 117 15.96 -11.27 9.36
CA GLU A 117 15.20 -10.51 10.38
C GLU A 117 16.05 -9.42 11.05
N ALA A 118 17.31 -9.73 11.37
CA ALA A 118 18.22 -8.77 11.99
C ALA A 118 18.38 -7.51 11.11
N LYS A 119 18.56 -7.67 9.79
CA LYS A 119 18.65 -6.53 8.86
C LYS A 119 17.35 -5.75 8.81
N ILE A 120 16.20 -6.43 8.79
CA ILE A 120 14.88 -5.78 8.78
C ILE A 120 14.66 -4.94 10.05
N ARG A 121 15.01 -5.47 11.22
CA ARG A 121 14.90 -4.74 12.50
C ARG A 121 15.77 -3.49 12.52
N THR A 122 17.03 -3.62 12.11
CA THR A 122 17.94 -2.48 12.00
C THR A 122 17.40 -1.41 11.04
N LEU A 123 16.91 -1.79 9.87
CA LEU A 123 16.31 -0.84 8.92
C LEU A 123 15.02 -0.20 9.48
N TYR A 124 14.24 -0.93 10.27
CA TYR A 124 13.04 -0.40 10.93
C TYR A 124 13.38 0.66 11.97
N GLU A 125 14.42 0.45 12.77
CA GLU A 125 14.91 1.44 13.74
C GLU A 125 15.38 2.73 13.07
N PHE A 126 16.02 2.62 11.91
CA PHE A 126 16.40 3.79 11.11
C PHE A 126 15.23 4.44 10.35
N GLY A 127 14.04 3.84 10.35
CA GLY A 127 12.90 4.31 9.57
C GLY A 127 13.03 4.06 8.06
N ALA A 128 13.90 3.13 7.66
CA ALA A 128 14.25 2.83 6.27
C ALA A 128 13.52 1.59 5.69
N VAL A 129 12.54 1.04 6.41
CA VAL A 129 11.72 -0.09 5.95
C VAL A 129 10.23 0.16 6.07
N ASN A 130 9.50 -0.23 5.03
CA ASN A 130 8.04 -0.21 4.92
C ASN A 130 7.49 -1.64 4.86
N GLY A 131 6.16 -1.78 4.98
CA GLY A 131 5.46 -3.04 4.75
C GLY A 131 5.46 -4.02 5.92
N ILE A 132 5.93 -3.58 7.08
CA ILE A 132 5.87 -4.33 8.34
C ILE A 132 5.32 -3.48 9.48
N ARG A 133 4.84 -4.16 10.51
CA ARG A 133 4.59 -3.59 11.83
C ARG A 133 5.37 -4.39 12.86
N ILE A 134 5.92 -3.70 13.86
CA ILE A 134 6.53 -4.34 15.03
C ILE A 134 5.65 -3.99 16.23
N ASP A 135 5.13 -5.02 16.90
CA ASP A 135 4.28 -4.82 18.08
C ASP A 135 5.11 -4.52 19.35
N GLY A 136 4.44 -4.28 20.48
CA GLY A 136 5.10 -3.98 21.76
C GLY A 136 5.93 -5.15 22.33
N LYS A 137 5.79 -6.36 21.79
CA LYS A 137 6.59 -7.55 22.16
C LYS A 137 7.76 -7.78 21.20
N GLY A 138 7.85 -6.98 20.14
CA GLY A 138 8.88 -7.11 19.11
C GLY A 138 8.52 -8.09 18.00
N GLU A 139 7.30 -8.62 17.92
CA GLU A 139 6.90 -9.49 16.80
C GLU A 139 6.68 -8.68 15.52
N ILE A 140 7.23 -9.19 14.41
CA ILE A 140 7.09 -8.57 13.08
C ILE A 140 5.87 -9.18 12.37
N THR A 141 4.92 -8.32 12.03
CA THR A 141 3.76 -8.66 11.18
C THR A 141 3.94 -8.05 9.79
N LEU A 142 3.68 -8.83 8.74
CA LEU A 142 3.74 -8.38 7.35
C LEU A 142 2.41 -7.74 6.94
N CYS A 143 2.45 -6.51 6.46
CA CYS A 143 1.23 -5.81 6.03
C CYS A 143 0.58 -6.45 4.80
N VAL A 144 1.35 -7.15 3.96
CA VAL A 144 0.84 -7.87 2.77
C VAL A 144 -0.08 -9.04 3.13
N GLU A 145 0.01 -9.59 4.35
CA GLU A 145 -0.86 -10.68 4.79
C GLU A 145 -2.27 -10.16 5.13
N GLY A 146 -2.38 -8.97 5.71
CA GLY A 146 -3.68 -8.33 5.98
C GLY A 146 -4.47 -7.94 4.73
N ALA A 147 -3.82 -7.81 3.57
CA ALA A 147 -4.48 -7.59 2.29
C ALA A 147 -5.24 -8.82 1.76
N LYS A 148 -5.03 -10.00 2.35
CA LYS A 148 -5.77 -11.22 2.00
C LYS A 148 -7.19 -11.24 2.57
N ASP A 149 -7.45 -10.43 3.60
CA ASP A 149 -8.72 -10.43 4.35
C ASP A 149 -9.67 -9.28 3.96
N THR A 150 -9.27 -8.39 3.05
CA THR A 150 -10.13 -7.31 2.55
C THR A 150 -11.07 -7.82 1.45
N THR A 151 -11.98 -8.71 1.82
CA THR A 151 -13.28 -8.77 1.12
C THR A 151 -14.09 -7.57 1.60
N PRO A 152 -14.81 -6.84 0.72
CA PRO A 152 -15.62 -5.72 1.15
C PRO A 152 -16.75 -6.24 2.05
N LYS A 153 -16.65 -5.99 3.36
CA LYS A 153 -17.82 -5.99 4.25
C LYS A 153 -18.64 -4.75 3.90
N GLY A 154 -19.49 -4.90 2.89
CA GLY A 154 -20.52 -3.91 2.59
C GLY A 154 -21.43 -3.77 3.81
N ASP A 155 -21.62 -2.53 4.25
CA ASP A 155 -22.60 -2.15 5.27
C ASP A 155 -24.00 -2.65 4.88
N SER A 156 -24.40 -3.78 5.47
CA SER A 156 -25.66 -4.47 5.25
C SER A 156 -26.83 -3.82 6.01
N LYS A 157 -26.88 -2.49 6.10
CA LYS A 157 -27.95 -1.77 6.82
C LYS A 157 -28.80 -0.78 6.02
N GLN A 158 -28.58 -0.61 4.71
CA GLN A 158 -29.48 0.24 3.90
C GLN A 158 -30.33 -0.48 2.84
N LYS A 159 -30.13 -1.78 2.59
CA LYS A 159 -30.94 -2.51 1.59
C LYS A 159 -32.29 -3.06 2.07
N GLN A 160 -32.68 -2.84 3.33
CA GLN A 160 -33.97 -3.33 3.86
C GLN A 160 -35.12 -2.32 3.80
N LYS A 161 -34.89 -1.04 3.46
CA LYS A 161 -35.97 -0.04 3.38
C LYS A 161 -36.59 0.11 1.98
N GLU A 162 -35.87 -0.22 0.90
CA GLU A 162 -36.41 -0.10 -0.46
C GLU A 162 -37.26 -1.30 -0.89
N THR A 163 -37.02 -2.51 -0.36
CA THR A 163 -37.79 -3.70 -0.75
C THR A 163 -39.25 -3.65 -0.24
N ILE A 164 -39.49 -3.01 0.91
CA ILE A 164 -40.85 -2.93 1.51
C ILE A 164 -41.73 -1.89 0.79
N GLN A 165 -41.15 -0.87 0.14
CA GLN A 165 -41.93 0.14 -0.58
C GLN A 165 -42.38 -0.32 -1.97
N VAL A 166 -41.59 -1.13 -2.67
CA VAL A 166 -41.94 -1.58 -4.05
C VAL A 166 -43.06 -2.63 -4.03
N GLU A 167 -43.12 -3.49 -3.01
CA GLU A 167 -44.20 -4.49 -2.91
C GLU A 167 -45.56 -3.88 -2.54
N LYS A 168 -45.59 -2.78 -1.78
CA LYS A 168 -46.86 -2.09 -1.45
C LYS A 168 -47.47 -1.31 -2.62
N MET A 169 -46.69 -0.95 -3.63
CA MET A 169 -47.21 -0.27 -4.83
C MET A 169 -47.76 -1.22 -5.90
N LYS A 170 -47.42 -2.51 -5.87
CA LYS A 170 -47.93 -3.50 -6.84
C LYS A 170 -49.20 -4.23 -6.39
N ALA A 171 -49.61 -4.10 -5.13
CA ALA A 171 -50.82 -4.72 -4.59
C ALA A 171 -52.05 -3.79 -4.56
N GLY A 172 -51.97 -2.60 -5.17
CA GLY A 172 -53.00 -1.56 -5.08
C GLY A 172 -53.44 -0.95 -6.41
N ALA A 173 -53.24 -1.63 -7.54
CA ALA A 173 -53.77 -1.23 -8.85
C ALA A 173 -54.62 -2.36 -9.44
#